data_AF-A0A2T5I836-F1
#
_entry.id   AF-A0A2T5I836-F1
#
_cell.length_a   1.000
_cell.length_b   1.000
_cell.length_c   1.000
_cell.angle_alpha   90.00
_cell.angle_beta   90.00
_cell.angle_gamma   90.00
#
_symmetry.space_group_name_H-M   'P 1'
#
loop_
_entity.id
_entity.type
_entity.pdbx_description
1 polymer ?
#
loop_
_entity_poly.entity_id
_entity_poly.type
_entity_poly.pdbx_seq_one_letter_code
_entity_poly.pdbx_strand_id
1 'polypeptide(L)'
;MCRAAIRPIRFNSVYPHSASSRFNRCLLAHLALVFATLLAGCAGKPVIQTQVIEKPVAVPCLVDTPSECKSAYAIDRVSIKDDPLTINRALRTEIEERSACEVKLLAALRGCKKGMRSL
;
A
#
# COMPACT_ATOMS: atom_id res chain seq x y z
N MET A 1 -48.01 -34.47 -16.75
CA MET A 1 -48.93 -35.36 -16.03
C MET A 1 -48.10 -36.29 -15.16
N CYS A 2 -48.16 -36.16 -13.83
CA CYS A 2 -47.77 -37.21 -12.87
C CYS A 2 -48.50 -36.91 -11.55
N ARG A 3 -49.63 -37.58 -11.32
CA ARG A 3 -50.36 -37.58 -10.05
C ARG A 3 -49.73 -38.63 -9.14
N ALA A 4 -49.14 -38.21 -8.02
CA ALA A 4 -48.84 -39.11 -6.92
C ALA A 4 -50.01 -39.10 -5.94
N ALA A 5 -50.73 -40.22 -5.87
CA ALA A 5 -51.78 -40.47 -4.91
C ALA A 5 -51.15 -40.87 -3.57
N ILE A 6 -51.43 -40.10 -2.51
CA ILE A 6 -51.06 -40.45 -1.15
C ILE A 6 -52.36 -40.52 -0.34
N ARG A 7 -52.72 -41.72 0.11
CA ARG A 7 -53.86 -41.97 1.02
C ARG A 7 -53.54 -41.36 2.39
N PRO A 8 -54.49 -40.69 3.06
CA PRO A 8 -54.23 -40.19 4.40
C PRO A 8 -54.36 -41.33 5.42
N ILE A 9 -53.34 -41.46 6.26
CA ILE A 9 -53.40 -42.27 7.48
C ILE A 9 -54.29 -41.52 8.48
N ARG A 10 -55.33 -42.20 8.94
CA ARG A 10 -56.28 -41.73 9.96
C ARG A 10 -55.57 -41.74 11.32
N PHE A 11 -55.09 -40.58 11.75
CA PHE A 11 -54.73 -40.37 13.16
C PHE A 11 -55.84 -39.57 13.83
N ASN A 12 -56.69 -40.28 14.59
CA ASN A 12 -57.49 -39.65 15.63
C ASN A 12 -56.56 -39.35 16.80
N SER A 13 -56.25 -38.08 17.02
CA SER A 13 -55.73 -37.59 18.30
C SER A 13 -56.80 -36.72 18.92
N VAL A 14 -57.52 -37.32 19.86
CA VAL A 14 -58.38 -36.65 20.84
C VAL A 14 -57.45 -36.03 21.87
N TYR A 15 -57.36 -34.70 21.94
CA TYR A 15 -57.00 -33.96 23.16
C TYR A 15 -57.61 -32.54 23.13
N PRO A 16 -57.82 -31.94 24.31
CA PRO A 16 -59.01 -31.17 24.62
C PRO A 16 -58.83 -29.66 24.46
N HIS A 17 -59.97 -28.98 24.61
CA HIS A 17 -60.10 -27.53 24.82
C HIS A 17 -59.06 -26.96 25.80
N SER A 18 -58.41 -25.86 25.45
CA SER A 18 -58.71 -24.54 26.06
C SER A 18 -57.67 -23.48 25.67
N ALA A 19 -58.19 -22.26 25.49
CA ALA A 19 -57.56 -20.94 25.67
C ALA A 19 -56.14 -20.69 25.12
N SER A 20 -56.04 -19.71 24.19
CA SER A 20 -54.89 -18.79 23.94
C SER A 20 -54.50 -18.70 22.46
N SER A 21 -55.41 -18.20 21.60
CA SER A 21 -55.12 -18.02 20.17
C SER A 21 -54.67 -16.61 19.76
N ARG A 22 -54.74 -15.62 20.67
CA ARG A 22 -54.39 -14.22 20.35
C ARG A 22 -52.96 -13.83 20.74
N PHE A 23 -52.40 -14.40 21.82
CA PHE A 23 -51.07 -14.05 22.31
C PHE A 23 -49.92 -14.53 21.39
N ASN A 24 -50.06 -15.73 20.80
CA ASN A 24 -49.07 -16.31 19.90
C ASN A 24 -48.94 -15.58 18.54
N ARG A 25 -49.98 -14.88 18.09
CA ARG A 25 -49.93 -14.13 16.82
C ARG A 25 -49.08 -12.86 16.93
N CYS A 26 -49.12 -12.17 18.07
CA CYS A 26 -48.30 -10.98 18.30
C CYS A 26 -46.81 -11.33 18.43
N LEU A 27 -46.49 -12.43 19.12
CA LEU A 27 -45.11 -12.89 19.29
C LEU A 27 -44.45 -13.24 17.93
N LEU A 28 -45.19 -13.93 17.06
CA LEU A 28 -44.73 -14.29 15.71
C LEU A 28 -44.52 -13.06 14.82
N ALA A 29 -45.40 -12.06 14.94
CA ALA A 29 -45.29 -10.79 14.21
C ALA A 29 -44.06 -9.98 14.67
N HIS A 30 -43.78 -9.95 15.98
CA HIS A 30 -42.58 -9.29 16.51
C HIS A 30 -41.29 -10.00 16.10
N LEU A 31 -41.26 -11.34 16.12
CA LEU A 31 -40.11 -12.10 15.62
C LEU A 31 -39.87 -11.84 14.12
N ALA A 32 -40.93 -11.86 13.31
CA ALA A 32 -40.84 -11.56 11.88
C ALA A 32 -40.33 -10.14 11.62
N LEU A 33 -40.76 -9.15 12.41
CA LEU A 33 -40.29 -7.77 12.32
C LEU A 33 -38.80 -7.65 12.67
N VAL A 34 -38.36 -8.29 13.76
CA VAL A 34 -36.96 -8.29 14.19
C VAL A 34 -36.08 -8.93 13.11
N PHE A 35 -36.48 -10.08 12.57
CA PHE A 35 -35.77 -10.70 11.46
C PHE A 35 -35.73 -9.79 10.23
N ALA A 36 -36.84 -9.17 9.83
CA ALA A 36 -36.86 -8.26 8.69
C ALA A 36 -35.86 -7.08 8.86
N THR A 37 -35.75 -6.53 10.08
CA THR A 37 -34.79 -5.44 10.36
C THR A 37 -33.33 -5.90 10.34
N LEU A 38 -33.04 -7.13 10.82
CA LEU A 38 -31.68 -7.69 10.82
C LEU A 38 -31.19 -8.03 9.41
N LEU A 39 -32.09 -8.47 8.52
CA LEU A 39 -31.74 -8.84 7.14
C LEU A 39 -31.66 -7.65 6.17
N ALA A 40 -32.24 -6.49 6.51
CA ALA A 40 -32.25 -5.31 5.65
C ALA A 40 -30.84 -4.77 5.32
N GLY A 41 -29.86 -5.00 6.19
CA GLY A 41 -28.47 -4.59 5.98
C GLY A 41 -27.64 -5.50 5.06
N CYS A 42 -28.08 -6.74 4.79
CA CYS A 42 -27.31 -7.72 4.03
C CYS A 42 -27.58 -7.73 2.51
N ALA A 43 -28.66 -7.07 2.05
CA ALA A 43 -29.02 -7.04 0.63
C ALA A 43 -28.50 -5.79 -0.12
N GLY A 44 -27.78 -4.90 0.57
CA GLY A 44 -27.24 -3.68 -0.03
C GLY A 44 -26.08 -3.99 -0.97
N LYS A 45 -26.26 -3.75 -2.27
CA LYS A 45 -25.13 -3.69 -3.22
C LYS A 45 -24.27 -2.48 -2.87
N PRO A 46 -23.00 -2.66 -2.50
CA PRO A 46 -22.13 -1.51 -2.25
C PRO A 46 -21.99 -0.71 -3.54
N VAL A 47 -22.32 0.58 -3.50
CA VAL A 47 -22.05 1.51 -4.60
C VAL A 47 -20.56 1.84 -4.55
N ILE A 48 -19.77 1.17 -5.38
CA ILE A 48 -18.32 1.41 -5.48
C ILE A 48 -18.13 2.73 -6.23
N GLN A 49 -17.82 3.79 -5.51
CA GLN A 49 -17.40 5.07 -6.10
C GLN A 49 -15.89 5.07 -6.28
N THR A 50 -15.42 4.95 -7.53
CA THR A 50 -14.00 5.17 -7.84
C THR A 50 -13.74 6.66 -7.87
N GLN A 51 -12.97 7.17 -6.91
CA GLN A 51 -12.50 8.55 -6.92
C GLN A 51 -11.07 8.59 -7.47
N VAL A 52 -10.81 9.54 -8.35
CA VAL A 52 -9.44 9.85 -8.78
C VAL A 52 -8.81 10.66 -7.66
N ILE A 53 -7.84 10.07 -6.97
CA ILE A 53 -7.07 10.74 -5.91
C ILE A 53 -5.69 11.03 -6.47
N GLU A 54 -5.37 12.32 -6.64
CA GLU A 54 -4.01 12.73 -6.97
C GLU A 54 -3.11 12.51 -5.75
N LYS A 55 -2.29 11.45 -5.82
CA LYS A 55 -1.31 11.14 -4.78
C LYS A 55 0.07 11.56 -5.27
N PRO A 56 0.81 12.39 -4.52
CA PRO A 56 2.18 12.71 -4.87
C PRO A 56 3.01 11.42 -4.86
N VAL A 57 3.67 11.14 -5.99
CA VAL A 57 4.60 10.02 -6.13
C VAL A 57 6.01 10.57 -5.96
N ALA A 58 6.77 9.99 -5.04
CA ALA A 58 8.18 10.36 -4.87
C ALA A 58 8.96 9.97 -6.12
N VAL A 59 9.37 10.98 -6.91
CA VAL A 59 10.27 10.78 -8.05
C VAL A 59 11.70 10.78 -7.50
N PRO A 60 12.53 9.77 -7.82
CA PRO A 60 13.92 9.77 -7.41
C PRO A 60 14.64 10.98 -8.01
N CYS A 61 15.46 11.64 -7.20
CA CYS A 61 16.30 12.70 -7.71
C CYS A 61 17.38 12.10 -8.63
N LEU A 62 17.59 12.74 -9.77
CA LEU A 62 18.74 12.46 -10.61
C LEU A 62 19.86 13.40 -10.18
N VAL A 63 20.99 12.84 -9.75
CA VAL A 63 22.19 13.61 -9.41
C VAL A 63 23.26 13.31 -10.43
N ASP A 64 23.52 14.28 -11.29
CA ASP A 64 24.59 14.18 -12.28
C ASP A 64 25.95 14.33 -11.61
N THR A 65 26.97 13.74 -12.23
CA THR A 65 28.35 13.82 -11.73
C THR A 65 28.88 15.24 -11.95
N PRO A 66 29.34 15.94 -10.90
CA PRO A 66 29.92 17.27 -11.04
C PRO A 66 31.13 17.29 -11.99
N SER A 67 31.32 18.40 -12.71
CA SER A 67 32.43 18.55 -13.68
C SER A 67 33.83 18.41 -13.06
N GLU A 68 33.93 18.59 -11.74
CA GLU A 68 35.14 18.49 -10.95
C GLU A 68 35.50 17.04 -10.65
N CYS A 69 34.56 16.11 -10.78
CA CYS A 69 34.80 14.69 -10.66
C CYS A 69 35.48 14.17 -11.92
N LYS A 70 36.77 13.92 -11.82
CA LYS A 70 37.58 13.41 -12.93
C LYS A 70 37.47 11.89 -13.03
N SER A 71 37.54 11.36 -14.25
CA SER A 71 37.62 9.91 -14.51
C SER A 71 39.05 9.36 -14.35
N ALA A 72 40.05 10.23 -14.37
CA ALA A 72 41.45 9.92 -14.14
C ALA A 72 42.10 11.06 -13.36
N TYR A 73 42.88 10.70 -12.34
CA TYR A 73 43.55 11.61 -11.41
C TYR A 73 45.01 11.82 -11.78
N ALA A 74 45.64 12.80 -11.14
CA ALA A 74 47.06 13.10 -11.35
C ALA A 74 47.97 11.86 -11.11
N ILE A 75 47.63 11.00 -10.15
CA ILE A 75 48.40 9.79 -9.84
C ILE A 75 48.37 8.75 -10.97
N ASP A 76 47.29 8.71 -11.77
CA ASP A 76 47.12 7.72 -12.83
C ASP A 76 48.08 7.97 -14.02
N ARG A 77 48.75 9.12 -14.01
CA ARG A 77 49.67 9.57 -15.06
C ARG A 77 51.14 9.38 -14.67
N VAL A 78 51.43 8.95 -13.44
CA VAL A 78 52.80 8.71 -12.97
C VAL A 78 53.08 7.22 -12.85
N SER A 79 54.35 6.86 -13.05
CA SER A 79 54.86 5.50 -12.92
C SER A 79 55.49 5.29 -11.54
N ILE A 80 55.50 4.04 -11.08
CA ILE A 80 56.21 3.63 -9.85
C ILE A 80 57.73 3.89 -9.97
N LYS A 81 58.25 3.98 -11.20
CA LYS A 81 59.67 4.25 -11.47
C LYS A 81 60.02 5.74 -11.44
N ASP A 82 59.03 6.63 -11.33
CA ASP A 82 59.27 8.07 -11.31
C ASP A 82 59.90 8.50 -9.99
N ASP A 83 60.54 9.67 -10.00
CA ASP A 83 61.16 10.24 -8.80
C ASP A 83 60.13 10.42 -7.67
N PRO A 84 60.47 10.09 -6.41
CA PRO A 84 59.55 10.21 -5.28
C PRO A 84 58.91 11.60 -5.11
N LEU A 85 59.60 12.69 -5.48
CA LEU A 85 59.01 14.03 -5.41
C LEU A 85 57.87 14.20 -6.42
N THR A 86 58.01 13.62 -7.60
CA THR A 86 56.99 13.65 -8.66
C THR A 86 55.75 12.87 -8.23
N ILE A 87 55.93 11.68 -7.67
CA ILE A 87 54.84 10.86 -7.13
C ILE A 87 54.13 11.59 -5.99
N ASN A 88 54.87 12.17 -5.05
CA ASN A 88 54.28 12.90 -3.92
C ASN A 88 53.49 14.14 -4.37
N ARG A 89 53.93 14.85 -5.41
CA ARG A 89 53.16 15.96 -5.98
C ARG A 89 51.86 15.48 -6.61
N ALA A 90 51.91 14.40 -7.40
CA ALA A 90 50.73 13.81 -8.00
C ALA A 90 49.69 13.35 -6.96
N LEU A 91 50.14 12.73 -5.86
CA LEU A 91 49.27 12.33 -4.74
C LEU A 91 48.59 13.53 -4.07
N ARG A 92 49.33 14.62 -3.83
CA ARG A 92 48.74 15.83 -3.23
C ARG A 92 47.67 16.44 -4.14
N THR A 93 47.95 16.50 -5.44
CA THR A 93 46.98 16.97 -6.44
C THR A 93 45.75 16.06 -6.49
N GLU A 94 45.91 14.74 -6.43
CA GLU A 94 44.78 13.80 -6.39
C GLU A 94 43.88 14.05 -5.16
N ILE A 95 44.46 14.27 -3.98
CA ILE A 95 43.68 14.57 -2.76
C ILE A 95 42.84 15.82 -2.96
N GLU A 96 43.43 16.88 -3.52
CA GLU A 96 42.72 18.13 -3.82
C GLU A 96 41.59 17.90 -4.83
N GLU A 97 41.86 17.18 -5.92
CA GLU A 97 40.88 16.84 -6.97
C GLU A 97 39.70 16.02 -6.42
N ARG A 98 39.97 14.99 -5.61
CA ARG A 98 38.94 14.16 -4.98
C ARG A 98 38.11 14.95 -3.98
N SER A 99 38.75 15.78 -3.16
CA SER A 99 38.04 16.62 -2.18
C SER A 99 37.10 17.62 -2.85
N ALA A 100 37.52 18.23 -3.97
CA ALA A 100 36.69 19.17 -4.72
C ALA A 100 35.44 18.48 -5.30
N CYS A 101 35.60 17.27 -5.85
CA CYS A 101 34.48 16.44 -6.31
C CYS A 101 33.52 16.09 -5.16
N GLU A 102 34.05 15.62 -4.03
CA GLU A 102 33.23 15.20 -2.88
C GLU A 102 32.38 16.35 -2.33
N VAL A 103 32.97 17.54 -2.16
CA VAL A 103 32.25 18.71 -1.65
C VAL A 103 31.05 19.06 -2.54
N LYS A 104 31.25 19.06 -3.87
CA LYS A 104 30.18 19.38 -4.83
C LYS A 104 29.14 18.28 -4.95
N LEU A 105 29.57 17.01 -4.93
CA LEU A 105 28.66 15.88 -4.95
C LEU A 105 27.78 15.85 -3.69
N LEU A 106 28.36 16.09 -2.51
CA LEU A 106 27.60 16.19 -1.26
C LEU A 106 26.62 17.36 -1.27
N ALA A 107 26.99 18.50 -1.85
CA ALA A 107 26.07 19.62 -2.02
C ALA A 107 24.87 19.25 -2.91
N ALA A 108 25.11 18.61 -4.05
CA ALA A 108 24.07 18.13 -4.95
C ALA A 108 23.12 17.13 -4.27
N LEU A 109 23.68 16.15 -3.53
CA LEU A 109 22.91 15.17 -2.77
C LEU A 109 22.06 15.80 -1.66
N ARG A 110 22.59 16.81 -0.94
CA ARG A 110 21.83 17.56 0.07
C ARG A 110 20.64 18.29 -0.56
N GLY A 111 20.84 18.92 -1.73
CA GLY A 111 19.77 19.56 -2.49
C GLY A 111 18.66 18.59 -2.85
N CYS A 112 19.03 17.44 -3.42
CA CYS A 112 18.09 16.35 -3.71
C CYS A 112 17.29 15.94 -2.46
N LYS A 113 17.98 15.64 -1.35
CA LYS A 113 17.34 15.13 -0.13
C LYS A 113 16.38 16.14 0.48
N LYS A 114 16.65 17.45 0.33
CA LYS A 114 15.73 18.51 0.78
C LYS A 114 14.44 18.50 -0.02
N GLY A 115 14.51 18.39 -1.35
CA GLY A 115 13.32 18.32 -2.21
C GLY A 115 12.43 17.11 -1.93
N MET A 116 13.03 15.96 -1.57
CA MET A 116 12.27 14.75 -1.20
C MET A 116 11.55 14.84 0.15
N ARG A 117 11.98 15.71 1.08
CA ARG A 117 11.39 15.84 2.43
C ARG A 117 10.27 16.87 2.52
N SER A 118 10.15 17.73 1.50
CA SER A 118 9.10 18.76 1.41
C SER A 118 7.87 18.31 0.62
N LEU A 119 7.90 17.09 0.07
CA LEU A 119 6.78 16.38 -0.54
C LEU A 119 6.18 15.40 0.48
#